data_AF-A0A4V1M5Y5-F1
#
_entry.id   AF-A0A4V1M5Y5-F1
#
_cell.length_a   1.000
_cell.length_b   1.000
_cell.length_c   1.000
_cell.angle_alpha   90.00
_cell.angle_beta   90.00
_cell.angle_gamma   90.00
#
_symmetry.space_group_name_H-M   'P 1'
#
loop_
_entity.id
_entity.type
_entity.pdbx_description
1 polymer ?
#
loop_
_entity_poly.entity_id
_entity_poly.type
_entity_poly.pdbx_seq_one_letter_code
_entity_poly.pdbx_strand_id
1 'polypeptide(L)'
;MENAQPPLLPPTAQRRRHAVTLKLLFIALLVLVLQLPLALINGLRQERSGNREAAHARRAADVQWTETDPVPAYSPARAAAEGYRMVERSLKHSVLVLTLVFAAFFLFETLAGLRLHAVHYGLVGAALCLFYLALLALGEVLSPGSAYIGAAVASSLLIVGYSISILHSYARAGSIAALLAAEHSVLYVVLRMEDFALLAGTTALFVVLAAVMFFTRNVDWFAQEAGKTEARA
;
A
#
# COMPACT_ATOMS: atom_id res chain seq x y z
N MET A 1 -26.00 50.33 35.62
CA MET A 1 -24.75 50.22 34.85
C MET A 1 -24.70 48.77 34.37
N GLU A 2 -25.36 48.51 33.24
CA GLU A 2 -25.50 47.17 32.65
C GLU A 2 -24.14 46.74 32.11
N ASN A 3 -23.54 45.72 32.72
CA ASN A 3 -22.22 45.23 32.35
C ASN A 3 -22.39 44.27 31.15
N ALA A 4 -22.43 44.83 29.94
CA ALA A 4 -22.57 44.07 28.70
C ALA A 4 -21.30 43.24 28.45
N GLN A 5 -21.37 41.93 28.69
CA GLN A 5 -20.36 40.97 28.25
C GLN A 5 -20.26 41.00 26.72
N PRO A 6 -19.05 41.12 26.13
CA PRO A 6 -18.89 41.07 24.68
C PRO A 6 -19.24 39.68 24.14
N PRO A 7 -19.78 39.58 22.91
CA PRO A 7 -20.23 38.32 22.35
C PRO A 7 -19.06 37.35 22.16
N LEU A 8 -19.24 36.11 22.64
CA LEU A 8 -18.29 35.01 22.48
C LEU A 8 -18.25 34.59 20.99
N LEU A 9 -17.18 34.94 20.29
CA LEU A 9 -16.93 34.50 18.92
C LEU A 9 -16.84 32.95 18.86
N PRO A 10 -17.53 32.29 17.91
CA PRO A 10 -17.35 30.85 17.69
C PRO A 10 -15.96 30.54 17.11
N PRO A 11 -15.29 29.46 17.53
CA PRO A 11 -13.93 29.14 17.08
C PRO A 11 -13.87 28.69 15.61
N THR A 12 -13.45 29.61 14.74
CA THR A 12 -12.63 29.50 13.51
C THR A 12 -12.75 28.25 12.62
N ALA A 13 -13.46 28.39 11.49
CA ALA A 13 -13.43 27.45 10.35
C ALA A 13 -12.04 27.32 9.67
N GLN A 14 -11.15 28.31 9.86
CA GLN A 14 -9.79 28.34 9.30
C GLN A 14 -8.88 27.21 9.82
N ARG A 15 -9.10 26.75 11.05
CA ARG A 15 -8.29 25.71 11.71
C ARG A 15 -8.42 24.33 11.04
N ARG A 16 -9.53 24.05 10.34
CA ARG A 16 -9.81 22.74 9.73
C ARG A 16 -9.11 22.54 8.39
N ARG A 17 -8.91 23.59 7.59
CA ARG A 17 -8.24 23.54 6.28
C ARG A 17 -6.74 23.23 6.43
N HIS A 18 -6.06 23.91 7.34
CA HIS A 18 -4.66 23.63 7.64
C HIS A 18 -4.44 22.20 8.14
N ALA A 19 -5.40 21.62 8.85
CA ALA A 19 -5.31 20.23 9.32
C ALA A 19 -5.37 19.21 8.18
N VAL A 20 -6.16 19.44 7.12
CA VAL A 20 -6.23 18.52 5.96
C VAL A 20 -4.96 18.61 5.12
N THR A 21 -4.52 19.83 4.79
CA THR A 21 -3.27 20.02 4.03
C THR A 21 -2.07 19.44 4.78
N LEU A 22 -1.99 19.63 6.09
CA LEU A 22 -0.93 19.08 6.92
C LEU A 22 -0.97 17.55 6.97
N LYS A 23 -2.16 16.94 6.99
CA LYS A 23 -2.32 15.49 6.89
C LYS A 23 -1.86 14.94 5.54
N LEU A 24 -2.20 15.60 4.44
CA LEU A 24 -1.76 15.19 3.10
C LEU A 24 -0.24 15.30 2.95
N LEU A 25 0.35 16.38 3.46
CA LEU A 25 1.81 16.54 3.52
C LEU A 25 2.45 15.47 4.41
N PHE A 26 1.84 15.14 5.55
CA PHE A 26 2.30 14.06 6.42
C PHE A 26 2.25 12.70 5.71
N ILE A 27 1.15 12.37 5.00
CA ILE A 27 1.04 11.14 4.23
C ILE A 27 2.10 11.10 3.12
N ALA A 28 2.29 12.20 2.38
CA ALA A 28 3.31 12.27 1.33
C ALA A 28 4.73 12.09 1.89
N LEU A 29 5.04 12.76 3.02
CA LEU A 29 6.30 12.57 3.73
C LEU A 29 6.46 11.12 4.20
N LEU A 30 5.40 10.51 4.74
CA LEU A 30 5.42 9.13 5.20
C LEU A 30 5.67 8.15 4.05
N VAL A 31 5.01 8.33 2.89
CA VAL A 31 5.27 7.53 1.68
C VAL A 31 6.72 7.63 1.25
N LEU A 32 7.31 8.83 1.31
CA LEU A 32 8.71 9.08 0.97
C LEU A 32 9.66 8.41 1.97
N VAL A 33 9.40 8.56 3.27
CA VAL A 33 10.18 7.91 4.34
C VAL A 33 10.14 6.40 4.20
N LEU A 34 8.98 5.83 3.86
CA LEU A 34 8.82 4.39 3.64
C LEU A 34 9.50 3.89 2.36
N GLN A 35 9.97 4.76 1.46
CA GLN A 35 10.83 4.32 0.36
C GLN A 35 12.20 3.85 0.86
N LEU A 36 12.69 4.35 2.00
CA LEU A 36 13.98 3.95 2.55
C LEU A 36 14.02 2.44 2.89
N PRO A 37 13.10 1.89 3.70
CA PRO A 37 13.09 0.44 3.97
C PRO A 37 12.82 -0.38 2.70
N LEU A 38 12.00 0.11 1.77
CA LEU A 38 11.76 -0.60 0.50
C LEU A 38 13.00 -0.63 -0.40
N ALA A 39 13.78 0.44 -0.42
CA ALA A 39 15.06 0.50 -1.12
C ALA A 39 16.07 -0.49 -0.52
N LEU A 40 16.09 -0.64 0.81
CA LEU A 40 16.91 -1.66 1.48
C LEU A 40 16.48 -3.07 1.08
N ILE A 41 15.17 -3.35 1.01
CA ILE A 41 14.66 -4.66 0.54
C ILE A 41 15.07 -4.90 -0.92
N ASN A 42 15.02 -3.88 -1.78
CA ASN A 42 15.49 -3.99 -3.16
C ASN A 42 16.99 -4.30 -3.22
N GLY A 43 17.80 -3.65 -2.39
CA GLY A 43 19.24 -3.92 -2.28
C GLY A 43 19.52 -5.35 -1.82
N LEU A 44 18.83 -5.82 -0.78
CA LEU A 44 18.94 -7.21 -0.29
C LEU A 44 18.55 -8.21 -1.37
N ARG A 45 17.49 -7.92 -2.13
CA ARG A 45 17.07 -8.75 -3.25
C ARG A 45 18.14 -8.81 -4.34
N GLN A 46 18.74 -7.67 -4.71
CA GLN A 46 19.80 -7.59 -5.72
C GLN A 46 21.04 -8.38 -5.32
N GLU A 47 21.46 -8.28 -4.06
CA GLU A 47 22.58 -9.05 -3.52
C GLU A 47 22.29 -10.56 -3.59
N ARG A 48 21.10 -10.98 -3.12
CA ARG A 48 20.73 -12.39 -3.12
C ARG A 48 20.51 -12.96 -4.52
N SER A 49 19.95 -12.19 -5.45
CA SER A 49 19.81 -12.63 -6.84
C SER A 49 21.18 -12.79 -7.51
N GLY A 50 22.08 -11.82 -7.34
CA GLY A 50 23.43 -11.86 -7.90
C GLY A 50 24.26 -13.04 -7.38
N ASN A 51 24.20 -13.31 -6.06
CA ASN A 51 24.91 -14.45 -5.46
C ASN A 51 24.44 -15.79 -6.03
N ARG A 52 23.14 -15.94 -6.31
CA ARG A 52 22.57 -17.17 -6.87
C ARG A 52 22.87 -17.32 -8.35
N GLU A 53 22.77 -16.24 -9.12
CA GLU A 53 23.16 -16.23 -10.53
C GLU A 53 24.63 -16.65 -10.71
N ALA A 54 25.53 -16.11 -9.89
CA ALA A 54 26.94 -16.52 -9.88
C ALA A 54 27.14 -18.01 -9.54
N ALA A 55 26.40 -18.54 -8.57
CA ALA A 55 26.44 -19.95 -8.22
C ALA A 55 25.90 -20.85 -9.36
N HIS A 56 24.85 -20.42 -10.04
CA HIS A 56 24.30 -21.11 -11.21
C HIS A 56 25.26 -21.08 -12.41
N ALA A 57 25.93 -19.96 -12.65
CA ALA A 57 26.93 -19.82 -13.72
C ALA A 57 28.13 -20.75 -13.49
N ARG A 58 28.62 -20.88 -12.25
CA ARG A 58 29.69 -21.83 -11.90
C ARG A 58 29.27 -23.27 -12.18
N ARG A 59 28.09 -23.68 -11.69
CA ARG A 59 27.55 -25.01 -11.95
C ARG A 59 27.34 -25.26 -13.45
N ALA A 60 26.86 -24.28 -14.20
CA ALA A 60 26.65 -24.43 -15.64
C ALA A 60 27.97 -24.59 -16.42
N ALA A 61 29.07 -24.01 -15.93
CA ALA A 61 30.40 -24.20 -16.49
C ALA A 61 30.98 -25.61 -16.17
N ASP A 62 30.65 -26.15 -15.00
CA ASP A 62 31.07 -27.49 -14.57
C ASP A 62 30.22 -28.61 -15.20
N VAL A 63 28.96 -28.31 -15.56
CA VAL A 63 28.00 -29.28 -16.12
C VAL A 63 28.14 -29.34 -17.64
N GLN A 64 28.53 -30.52 -18.14
CA GLN A 64 28.48 -30.83 -19.56
C GLN A 64 27.04 -31.15 -19.96
N TRP A 65 26.40 -30.24 -20.70
CA TRP A 65 25.05 -30.42 -21.20
C TRP A 65 25.03 -31.34 -22.42
N THR A 66 24.29 -32.44 -22.34
CA THR A 66 23.96 -33.28 -23.50
C THR A 66 22.60 -32.84 -24.04
N GLU A 67 22.46 -32.64 -25.35
CA GLU A 67 21.23 -32.12 -25.97
C GLU A 67 19.99 -33.00 -25.73
N THR A 68 20.21 -34.25 -25.32
CA THR A 68 19.17 -35.24 -24.97
C THR A 68 18.74 -35.22 -23.50
N ASP A 69 19.36 -34.42 -22.63
CA ASP A 69 19.01 -34.39 -21.22
C ASP A 69 17.62 -33.77 -21.01
N PRO A 70 16.64 -34.51 -20.44
CA PRO A 70 15.31 -33.97 -20.22
C PRO A 70 15.37 -32.82 -19.20
N VAL A 71 14.95 -31.63 -19.61
CA VAL A 71 14.84 -30.48 -18.71
C VAL A 71 13.74 -30.78 -17.68
N PRO A 72 14.04 -30.85 -16.38
CA PRO A 72 13.02 -31.14 -15.38
C PRO A 72 11.93 -30.07 -15.39
N ALA A 73 10.67 -30.52 -15.37
CA ALA A 73 9.49 -29.65 -15.39
C ALA A 73 9.47 -28.64 -14.22
N TYR A 74 10.07 -29.00 -13.08
CA TYR A 74 10.30 -28.12 -11.93
C TYR A 74 11.79 -28.01 -11.65
N SER A 75 12.27 -26.77 -11.47
CA SER A 75 13.59 -26.53 -10.89
C SER A 75 13.48 -25.45 -9.81
N PRO A 76 14.04 -25.69 -8.61
CA PRO A 76 14.01 -24.72 -7.51
C PRO A 76 14.75 -23.43 -7.88
N ALA A 77 15.71 -23.49 -8.81
CA ALA A 77 16.39 -22.34 -9.36
C ALA A 77 15.45 -21.39 -10.13
N ARG A 78 14.60 -21.95 -11.02
CA ARG A 78 13.61 -21.16 -11.77
C ARG A 78 12.56 -20.55 -10.83
N ALA A 79 12.07 -21.34 -9.86
CA ALA A 79 11.10 -20.85 -8.88
C ALA A 79 11.63 -19.65 -8.08
N ALA A 80 12.89 -19.72 -7.61
CA ALA A 80 13.53 -18.60 -6.90
C ALA A 80 13.75 -17.38 -7.81
N ALA A 81 14.16 -17.58 -9.06
CA ALA A 81 14.30 -16.49 -10.03
C ALA A 81 12.97 -15.79 -10.32
N GLU A 82 11.88 -16.56 -10.49
CA GLU A 82 10.53 -16.02 -10.61
C GLU A 82 10.10 -15.26 -9.36
N GLY A 83 10.43 -15.77 -8.17
CA GLY A 83 10.23 -15.08 -6.89
C GLY A 83 10.92 -13.71 -6.85
N TYR A 84 12.20 -13.63 -7.24
CA TYR A 84 12.93 -12.35 -7.29
C TYR A 84 12.35 -11.38 -8.33
N ARG A 85 11.93 -11.88 -9.50
CA ARG A 85 11.25 -11.05 -10.52
C ARG A 85 9.93 -10.51 -10.01
N MET A 86 9.16 -11.31 -9.27
CA MET A 86 7.90 -10.88 -8.67
C MET A 86 8.14 -9.80 -7.60
N VAL A 87 9.15 -9.97 -6.74
CA VAL A 87 9.54 -8.97 -5.75
C VAL A 87 9.99 -7.67 -6.42
N GLU A 88 10.81 -7.75 -7.47
CA GLU A 88 11.24 -6.59 -8.23
C GLU A 88 10.06 -5.78 -8.78
N ARG A 89 9.11 -6.46 -9.41
CA ARG A 89 7.91 -5.82 -9.95
C ARG A 89 7.10 -5.20 -8.82
N SER A 90 6.92 -5.92 -7.72
CA SER A 90 6.16 -5.42 -6.58
C SER A 90 6.78 -4.14 -6.02
N LEU A 91 8.11 -4.10 -5.85
CA LEU A 91 8.84 -2.93 -5.36
C LEU A 91 8.75 -1.74 -6.33
N LYS A 92 8.79 -1.97 -7.65
CA LYS A 92 8.59 -0.91 -8.67
C LYS A 92 7.21 -0.25 -8.57
N HIS A 93 6.20 -0.98 -8.12
CA HIS A 93 4.82 -0.48 -7.96
C HIS A 93 4.50 -0.02 -6.54
N SER A 94 5.48 -0.05 -5.63
CA SER A 94 5.27 0.22 -4.21
C SER A 94 4.78 1.64 -3.91
N VAL A 95 5.22 2.66 -4.67
CA VAL A 95 4.74 4.04 -4.53
C VAL A 95 3.23 4.11 -4.80
N LEU A 96 2.76 3.45 -5.85
CA LEU A 96 1.34 3.39 -6.21
C LEU A 96 0.54 2.69 -5.11
N VAL A 97 1.04 1.55 -4.64
CA VAL A 97 0.42 0.76 -3.55
C VAL A 97 0.33 1.58 -2.26
N LEU A 98 1.45 2.12 -1.78
CA LEU A 98 1.50 2.95 -0.56
C LEU A 98 0.56 4.15 -0.65
N THR A 99 0.58 4.85 -1.80
CA THR A 99 -0.30 6.00 -2.02
C THR A 99 -1.76 5.59 -2.00
N LEU A 100 -2.11 4.49 -2.67
CA LEU A 100 -3.48 3.99 -2.74
C LEU A 100 -3.99 3.57 -1.36
N VAL A 101 -3.20 2.81 -0.60
CA VAL A 101 -3.56 2.39 0.76
C VAL A 101 -3.79 3.61 1.64
N PHE A 102 -2.83 4.54 1.72
CA PHE A 102 -2.98 5.71 2.58
C PHE A 102 -4.08 6.66 2.12
N ALA A 103 -4.28 6.83 0.81
CA ALA A 103 -5.40 7.60 0.26
C ALA A 103 -6.75 6.97 0.66
N ALA A 104 -6.86 5.64 0.60
CA ALA A 104 -8.07 4.94 0.97
C ALA A 104 -8.34 5.01 2.49
N PHE A 105 -7.30 4.89 3.34
CA PHE A 105 -7.42 5.15 4.79
C PHE A 105 -7.80 6.60 5.09
N PHE A 106 -7.23 7.56 4.37
CA PHE A 106 -7.57 8.98 4.51
C PHE A 106 -9.02 9.28 4.07
N LEU A 107 -9.48 8.69 2.97
CA LEU A 107 -10.84 8.81 2.51
C LEU A 107 -11.81 8.17 3.51
N PHE A 108 -11.48 6.99 4.03
CA PHE A 108 -12.25 6.32 5.08
C PHE A 108 -12.31 7.17 6.35
N GLU A 109 -11.20 7.75 6.80
CA GLU A 109 -11.16 8.66 7.94
C GLU A 109 -12.09 9.86 7.73
N THR A 110 -12.06 10.45 6.53
CA THR A 110 -12.87 11.61 6.16
C THR A 110 -14.37 11.28 6.10
N LEU A 111 -14.73 10.14 5.52
CA LEU A 111 -16.12 9.71 5.36
C LEU A 111 -16.72 9.14 6.65
N ALA A 112 -15.94 8.40 7.44
CA ALA A 112 -16.39 7.79 8.69
C ALA A 112 -16.33 8.75 9.90
N GLY A 113 -15.76 9.95 9.72
CA GLY A 113 -15.61 10.95 10.79
C GLY A 113 -14.68 10.51 11.93
N LEU A 114 -13.78 9.56 11.66
CA LEU A 114 -12.83 9.05 12.65
C LEU A 114 -11.58 9.92 12.71
N ARG A 115 -10.82 9.82 13.79
CA ARG A 115 -9.51 10.43 13.91
C ARG A 115 -8.48 9.32 14.08
N LEU A 116 -7.81 8.96 13.00
CA LEU A 116 -6.72 7.99 13.05
C LEU A 116 -5.46 8.71 13.54
N HIS A 117 -4.82 8.14 14.56
CA HIS A 117 -3.57 8.68 15.10
C HIS A 117 -2.44 8.50 14.07
N ALA A 118 -1.46 9.42 14.04
CA ALA A 118 -0.32 9.35 13.12
C ALA A 118 0.45 8.01 13.21
N VAL A 119 0.49 7.44 14.42
CA VAL A 119 1.09 6.12 14.70
C VAL A 119 0.41 5.00 13.92
N HIS A 120 -0.91 5.07 13.69
CA HIS A 120 -1.63 4.04 12.92
C HIS A 120 -1.15 4.02 11.46
N TYR A 121 -0.99 5.18 10.83
CA TYR A 121 -0.42 5.28 9.48
C TYR A 121 1.01 4.72 9.42
N GLY A 122 1.85 5.03 10.42
CA GLY A 122 3.20 4.51 10.52
C GLY A 122 3.24 2.98 10.64
N LEU A 123 2.39 2.40 11.49
CA LEU A 123 2.30 0.95 11.68
C LEU A 123 1.74 0.22 10.46
N VAL A 124 0.74 0.78 9.78
CA VAL A 124 0.23 0.24 8.51
C VAL A 124 1.33 0.27 7.45
N GLY A 125 2.07 1.39 7.33
CA GLY A 125 3.21 1.50 6.43
C GLY A 125 4.34 0.50 6.75
N ALA A 126 4.64 0.28 8.02
CA ALA A 126 5.60 -0.73 8.45
C ALA A 126 5.13 -2.15 8.12
N ALA A 127 3.84 -2.45 8.30
CA ALA A 127 3.26 -3.73 7.91
C ALA A 127 3.30 -3.96 6.40
N LEU A 128 3.12 -2.92 5.58
CA LEU A 128 3.33 -2.99 4.13
C LEU A 128 4.81 -3.26 3.80
N CYS A 129 5.77 -2.65 4.49
CA CYS A 129 7.19 -2.98 4.32
C CYS A 129 7.48 -4.45 4.67
N LEU A 130 6.87 -4.96 5.75
CA LEU A 130 6.97 -6.37 6.12
C LEU A 130 6.31 -7.29 5.10
N PHE A 131 5.25 -6.86 4.42
CA PHE A 131 4.68 -7.60 3.30
C PHE A 131 5.73 -7.81 2.18
N TYR A 132 6.43 -6.77 1.74
CA TYR A 132 7.48 -6.90 0.71
C TYR A 132 8.64 -7.77 1.18
N LEU A 133 9.04 -7.64 2.45
CA LEU A 133 10.10 -8.46 3.03
C LEU A 133 9.68 -9.94 3.12
N ALA A 134 8.44 -10.21 3.53
CA ALA A 134 7.87 -11.54 3.56
C ALA A 134 7.72 -12.14 2.16
N LEU A 135 7.33 -11.34 1.16
CA LEU A 135 7.27 -11.75 -0.23
C LEU A 135 8.66 -12.18 -0.75
N LEU A 136 9.72 -11.45 -0.38
CA LEU A 136 11.10 -11.82 -0.67
C LEU A 136 11.50 -13.13 0.03
N ALA A 137 11.23 -13.26 1.32
CA ALA A 137 11.59 -14.44 2.08
C ALA A 137 10.83 -15.70 1.62
N LEU A 138 9.52 -15.59 1.42
CA LEU A 138 8.67 -16.70 0.96
C LEU A 138 8.92 -17.04 -0.51
N GLY A 139 9.21 -16.04 -1.35
CA GLY A 139 9.51 -16.24 -2.77
C GLY A 139 10.77 -17.07 -3.03
N GLU A 140 11.63 -17.25 -2.03
CA GLU A 140 12.80 -18.14 -2.14
C GLU A 140 12.48 -19.62 -1.86
N VAL A 141 11.41 -19.90 -1.12
CA VAL A 141 11.07 -21.24 -0.63
C VAL A 141 9.77 -21.78 -1.23
N LEU A 142 8.88 -20.91 -1.67
CA LEU A 142 7.56 -21.25 -2.19
C LEU A 142 7.41 -20.84 -3.65
N SER A 143 6.38 -21.39 -4.31
CA SER A 143 5.99 -20.91 -5.64
C SER A 143 5.50 -19.45 -5.58
N PRO A 144 5.70 -18.63 -6.64
CA PRO A 144 5.39 -17.20 -6.61
C PRO A 144 3.97 -16.87 -6.14
N GLY A 145 2.98 -17.66 -6.56
CA GLY A 145 1.58 -17.46 -6.17
C GLY A 145 1.31 -17.74 -4.68
N SER A 146 1.88 -18.83 -4.14
CA SER A 146 1.67 -19.18 -2.73
C SER A 146 2.47 -18.26 -1.79
N ALA A 147 3.68 -17.86 -2.20
CA ALA A 147 4.47 -16.85 -1.49
C ALA A 147 3.70 -15.53 -1.33
N TYR A 148 3.04 -15.08 -2.41
CA TYR A 148 2.23 -13.87 -2.39
C TYR A 148 1.05 -13.97 -1.43
N ILE A 149 0.26 -15.04 -1.52
CA ILE A 149 -0.89 -15.24 -0.64
C ILE A 149 -0.44 -15.30 0.83
N GLY A 150 0.65 -16.01 1.12
CA GLY A 150 1.21 -16.09 2.47
C GLY A 150 1.62 -14.71 3.02
N ALA A 151 2.35 -13.92 2.23
CA ALA A 151 2.75 -12.57 2.61
C ALA A 151 1.54 -11.62 2.79
N ALA A 152 0.59 -11.67 1.87
CA ALA A 152 -0.64 -10.87 1.89
C ALA A 152 -1.48 -11.17 3.14
N VAL A 153 -1.67 -12.46 3.45
CA VAL A 153 -2.43 -12.88 4.64
C VAL A 153 -1.72 -12.46 5.92
N ALA A 154 -0.41 -12.69 6.02
CA ALA A 154 0.36 -12.33 7.21
C ALA A 154 0.31 -10.83 7.52
N SER A 155 0.52 -9.99 6.52
CA SER A 155 0.46 -8.53 6.69
C SER A 155 -0.98 -8.04 6.92
N SER A 156 -1.96 -8.59 6.22
CA SER A 156 -3.37 -8.26 6.41
C SER A 156 -3.85 -8.61 7.83
N LEU A 157 -3.43 -9.74 8.38
CA LEU A 157 -3.76 -10.13 9.76
C LEU A 157 -3.19 -9.14 10.78
N LEU A 158 -1.95 -8.67 10.59
CA LEU A 158 -1.37 -7.64 11.46
C LEU A 158 -2.18 -6.33 11.41
N ILE A 159 -2.51 -5.87 10.21
CA ILE A 159 -3.23 -4.59 10.03
C ILE A 159 -4.67 -4.70 10.53
N VAL A 160 -5.40 -5.75 10.16
CA VAL A 160 -6.79 -5.95 10.58
C VAL A 160 -6.87 -6.25 12.07
N GLY A 161 -5.99 -7.09 12.61
CA GLY A 161 -5.94 -7.39 14.04
C GLY A 161 -5.71 -6.15 14.89
N TYR A 162 -4.74 -5.30 14.48
CA TYR A 162 -4.53 -4.01 15.14
C TYR A 162 -5.73 -3.06 14.98
N SER A 163 -6.37 -3.06 13.80
CA SER A 163 -7.54 -2.23 13.51
C SER A 163 -8.75 -2.62 14.37
N ILE A 164 -8.97 -3.90 14.65
CA ILE A 164 -10.05 -4.35 15.55
C ILE A 164 -9.84 -3.76 16.95
N SER A 165 -8.61 -3.83 17.46
CA SER A 165 -8.25 -3.32 18.79
C SER A 165 -8.43 -1.81 18.90
N ILE A 166 -8.03 -1.04 17.89
CA ILE A 166 -8.07 0.43 17.97
C ILE A 166 -9.46 1.00 17.64
N LEU A 167 -10.20 0.42 16.69
CA LEU A 167 -11.53 0.91 16.29
C LEU A 167 -12.68 0.40 17.18
N HIS A 168 -12.44 -0.60 18.05
CA HIS A 168 -13.43 -1.24 18.92
C HIS A 168 -14.72 -1.66 18.19
N SER A 169 -14.65 -1.92 16.88
CA SER A 169 -15.81 -2.18 16.04
C SER A 169 -15.46 -3.12 14.88
N TYR A 170 -16.08 -4.29 14.86
CA TYR A 170 -15.90 -5.28 13.80
C TYR A 170 -16.39 -4.79 12.43
N ALA A 171 -17.43 -3.95 12.38
CA ALA A 171 -17.93 -3.38 11.13
C ALA A 171 -16.88 -2.48 10.45
N ARG A 172 -16.21 -1.63 11.23
CA ARG A 172 -15.17 -0.72 10.71
C ARG A 172 -13.86 -1.46 10.41
N ALA A 173 -13.52 -2.48 11.20
CA ALA A 173 -12.40 -3.36 10.88
C ALA A 173 -12.66 -4.16 9.60
N GLY A 174 -13.90 -4.58 9.37
CA GLY A 174 -14.32 -5.26 8.13
C GLY A 174 -14.12 -4.41 6.89
N SER A 175 -14.39 -3.10 6.94
CA SER A 175 -14.10 -2.20 5.81
C SER A 175 -12.60 -2.06 5.54
N ILE A 176 -11.76 -2.08 6.58
CA ILE A 176 -10.30 -2.05 6.41
C ILE A 176 -9.80 -3.36 5.79
N ALA A 177 -10.33 -4.50 6.25
CA ALA A 177 -10.02 -5.81 5.66
C ALA A 177 -10.42 -5.88 4.18
N ALA A 178 -11.61 -5.37 3.83
CA ALA A 178 -12.08 -5.31 2.45
C ALA A 178 -11.20 -4.41 1.58
N LEU A 179 -10.77 -3.25 2.10
CA LEU A 179 -9.87 -2.32 1.43
C LEU A 179 -8.49 -2.97 1.18
N LEU A 180 -7.92 -3.63 2.18
CA LEU A 180 -6.67 -4.38 2.02
C LEU A 180 -6.80 -5.54 1.02
N ALA A 181 -7.91 -6.29 1.09
CA ALA A 181 -8.14 -7.38 0.15
C ALA A 181 -8.26 -6.87 -1.29
N ALA A 182 -8.93 -5.73 -1.50
CA ALA A 182 -9.03 -5.10 -2.80
C ALA A 182 -7.66 -4.65 -3.32
N GLU A 183 -6.84 -4.03 -2.46
CA GLU A 183 -5.49 -3.60 -2.81
C GLU A 183 -4.56 -4.77 -3.15
N HIS A 184 -4.50 -5.82 -2.30
CA HIS A 184 -3.74 -7.03 -2.61
C HIS A 184 -4.27 -7.75 -3.85
N SER A 185 -5.56 -7.65 -4.17
CA SER A 185 -6.10 -8.22 -5.41
C SER A 185 -5.60 -7.47 -6.64
N VAL A 186 -5.62 -6.13 -6.59
CA VAL A 186 -5.08 -5.28 -7.66
C VAL A 186 -3.60 -5.55 -7.87
N LEU A 187 -2.81 -5.59 -6.79
CA LEU A 187 -1.38 -5.89 -6.87
C LEU A 187 -1.11 -7.28 -7.44
N TYR A 188 -1.90 -8.30 -7.06
CA TYR A 188 -1.77 -9.64 -7.61
C TYR A 188 -2.01 -9.69 -9.13
N VAL A 189 -3.04 -8.99 -9.61
CA VAL A 189 -3.34 -8.89 -11.05
C VAL A 189 -2.19 -8.21 -11.80
N VAL A 190 -1.69 -7.09 -11.27
CA VAL A 190 -0.55 -6.36 -11.86
C VAL A 190 0.71 -7.24 -11.91
N LEU A 191 0.95 -8.08 -10.90
CA LEU A 191 2.11 -8.97 -10.86
C LEU A 191 2.00 -10.17 -11.82
N ARG A 192 0.80 -10.70 -12.06
CA ARG A 192 0.56 -11.85 -12.96
C ARG A 192 0.53 -11.50 -14.44
N MET A 193 0.11 -10.28 -14.77
CA MET A 193 -0.04 -9.81 -16.15
C MET A 193 1.29 -9.24 -16.68
N GLU A 194 2.32 -10.07 -16.80
CA GLU A 194 3.63 -9.65 -17.31
C GLU A 194 3.55 -9.02 -18.70
N ASP A 195 2.80 -9.65 -19.61
CA ASP A 195 2.65 -9.20 -21.00
C ASP A 195 1.65 -8.03 -21.14
N PHE A 196 0.82 -7.79 -20.11
CA PHE A 196 -0.22 -6.77 -20.11
C PHE A 196 -0.06 -5.76 -18.96
N ALA A 197 1.17 -5.58 -18.44
CA ALA A 197 1.42 -4.78 -17.25
C ALA A 197 0.92 -3.33 -17.39
N LEU A 198 1.09 -2.73 -18.58
CA LEU A 198 0.60 -1.38 -18.88
C LEU A 198 -0.93 -1.31 -18.87
N LEU A 199 -1.61 -2.33 -19.41
CA LEU A 199 -3.07 -2.41 -19.44
C LEU A 199 -3.62 -2.62 -18.04
N ALA A 200 -3.06 -3.57 -17.28
CA ALA A 200 -3.48 -3.84 -15.90
C ALA A 200 -3.29 -2.60 -15.01
N GLY A 201 -2.14 -1.92 -15.11
CA GLY A 201 -1.86 -0.70 -14.36
C GLY A 201 -2.80 0.46 -14.73
N THR A 202 -3.04 0.70 -16.02
CA THR A 202 -3.97 1.76 -16.47
C THR A 202 -5.41 1.46 -16.06
N THR A 203 -5.91 0.24 -16.25
CA THR A 203 -7.24 -0.16 -15.77
C THR A 203 -7.38 0.02 -14.27
N ALA A 204 -6.37 -0.39 -13.47
CA ALA A 204 -6.39 -0.19 -12.02
C ALA A 204 -6.45 1.30 -11.65
N LEU A 205 -5.66 2.15 -12.29
CA LEU A 205 -5.70 3.61 -12.07
C LEU A 205 -7.06 4.22 -12.42
N PHE A 206 -7.68 3.81 -13.53
CA PHE A 206 -9.03 4.25 -13.90
C PHE A 206 -10.08 3.82 -12.87
N VAL A 207 -10.05 2.58 -12.40
CA VAL A 207 -10.98 2.06 -11.38
C VAL A 207 -10.81 2.82 -10.06
N VAL A 208 -9.56 3.04 -9.62
CA VAL A 208 -9.27 3.80 -8.41
C VAL A 208 -9.78 5.23 -8.53
N LEU A 209 -9.49 5.90 -9.65
CA LEU A 209 -9.95 7.27 -9.88
C LEU A 209 -11.49 7.34 -9.90
N ALA A 210 -12.15 6.41 -10.59
CA ALA A 210 -13.60 6.33 -10.62
C ALA A 210 -14.19 6.12 -9.21
N ALA A 211 -13.59 5.26 -8.39
CA ALA A 211 -13.99 5.06 -6.99
C ALA A 211 -13.83 6.35 -6.17
N VAL A 212 -12.69 7.04 -6.29
CA VAL A 212 -12.47 8.33 -5.62
C VAL A 212 -13.52 9.35 -6.04
N MET A 213 -13.80 9.49 -7.33
CA MET A 213 -14.84 10.41 -7.83
C MET A 213 -16.22 10.02 -7.30
N PHE A 214 -16.56 8.73 -7.29
CA PHE A 214 -17.85 8.23 -6.81
C PHE A 214 -18.05 8.48 -5.31
N PHE A 215 -17.05 8.21 -4.48
CA PHE A 215 -17.15 8.41 -3.03
C PHE A 215 -17.08 9.89 -2.63
N THR A 216 -16.40 10.73 -3.41
CA THR A 216 -16.32 12.18 -3.14
C THR A 216 -17.50 12.97 -3.70
N ARG A 217 -18.39 12.36 -4.50
CA ARG A 217 -19.50 13.07 -5.19
C ARG A 217 -20.48 13.80 -4.26
N ASN A 218 -20.67 13.30 -3.04
CA ASN A 218 -21.60 13.87 -2.05
C ASN A 218 -20.87 14.69 -0.99
N VAL A 219 -19.58 15.02 -1.21
CA VAL A 219 -18.83 15.87 -0.28
C VAL A 219 -19.15 17.33 -0.61
N ASP A 220 -19.96 17.98 0.24
CA ASP A 220 -20.28 19.40 0.13
C ASP A 220 -19.05 20.27 0.42
N TRP A 221 -18.21 20.45 -0.59
CA TRP A 221 -17.08 21.39 -0.56
C TRP A 221 -17.55 22.84 -0.46
N PHE A 222 -18.69 23.16 -1.09
CA PHE A 222 -19.24 24.52 -1.15
C PHE A 222 -20.00 24.94 0.11
N ALA A 223 -20.59 24.02 0.89
CA ALA A 223 -21.14 24.36 2.21
C ALA A 223 -20.06 24.89 3.17
N GLN A 224 -18.79 24.45 2.99
CA GLN A 224 -17.63 24.99 3.71
C GLN A 224 -17.15 26.35 3.18
N GLU A 225 -17.67 26.83 2.05
CA GLU A 225 -17.34 28.11 1.44
C GLU A 225 -18.45 29.14 1.63
N ALA A 226 -19.73 28.74 1.60
CA ALA A 226 -20.88 29.63 1.77
C ALA A 226 -20.95 30.25 3.18
N GLY A 227 -20.56 29.52 4.22
CA GLY A 227 -20.39 30.06 5.57
C GLY A 227 -19.29 31.13 5.70
N LYS A 228 -18.48 31.37 4.66
CA LYS A 228 -17.49 32.46 4.63
C LYS A 228 -18.08 33.80 4.20
N THR A 229 -19.18 33.82 3.47
CA THR A 229 -19.76 35.06 2.92
C THR A 229 -20.70 35.70 3.93
N GLU A 230 -21.50 34.91 4.65
CA GLU A 230 -22.40 35.40 5.70
C GLU A 230 -21.68 35.82 6.98
N ALA A 231 -20.53 35.22 7.31
CA ALA A 231 -19.73 35.63 8.48
C ALA A 231 -18.88 36.90 8.26
N ARG A 232 -18.89 37.44 7.03
CA ARG A 232 -18.11 38.62 6.62
C ARG A 232 -18.99 39.78 6.14
N ALA A 233 -20.31 39.57 6.07
CA ALA A 233 -21.34 40.58 5.81
C ALA A 233 -21.97 41.01 7.14
#